data_AF-X1GS25-F1
#
_entry.id   AF-X1GS25-F1
#
_cell.length_a   1.000
_cell.length_b   1.000
_cell.length_c   1.000
_cell.angle_alpha   90.00
_cell.angle_beta   90.00
_cell.angle_gamma   90.00
#
_symmetry.space_group_name_H-M   'P 1'
#
loop_
_entity.id
_entity.type
_entity.pdbx_description
1 polymer ?
#
loop_
_entity_poly.entity_id
_entity_poly.type
_entity_poly.pdbx_seq_one_letter_code
_entity_poly.pdbx_strand_id
1 'polypeptide(L)'
;MTEPKQLFVNLFEMACVSHITHGLWPLPGNNRERFADLDYWLELARLLEHGGFDGIFLADVVGTYDVFRGGPETALREGLQSPNLDPLLLVPAMAAVTDRLGFGVTFSTTYEPPFAFARRMSTLDHLTKGRIGWNIVTSYLPNAARNFGLDDEVPHDERYRRAEEYLDVLYKLWEGSWDDDAVI
;
A
#
# COMPACT_ATOMS: atom_id res chain seq x y z
N MET A 1 -32.76 -24.13 1.64
CA MET A 1 -32.27 -22.76 1.88
C MET A 1 -30.84 -22.72 1.36
N THR A 2 -30.46 -21.71 0.58
CA THR A 2 -29.07 -21.58 0.09
C THR A 2 -28.14 -21.24 1.27
N GLU A 3 -26.92 -21.77 1.27
CA GLU A 3 -25.93 -21.40 2.29
C GLU A 3 -25.67 -19.89 2.27
N PRO A 4 -25.54 -19.25 3.45
CA PRO A 4 -25.20 -17.84 3.52
C PRO A 4 -23.79 -17.59 2.96
N LYS A 5 -23.66 -16.56 2.14
CA LYS A 5 -22.36 -16.14 1.59
C LYS A 5 -21.49 -15.57 2.70
N GLN A 6 -20.23 -15.98 2.74
CA GLN A 6 -19.24 -15.35 3.62
C GLN A 6 -18.89 -13.95 3.10
N LEU A 7 -18.72 -13.00 4.02
CA LEU A 7 -18.23 -11.67 3.73
C LEU A 7 -16.70 -11.69 3.86
N PHE A 8 -16.02 -11.14 2.87
CA PHE A 8 -14.60 -10.84 2.99
C PHE A 8 -14.42 -9.51 3.73
N VAL A 9 -13.61 -9.52 4.79
CA VAL A 9 -13.39 -8.37 5.68
C VAL A 9 -11.90 -8.05 5.74
N ASN A 10 -11.56 -6.84 5.29
CA ASN A 10 -10.20 -6.32 5.36
C ASN A 10 -10.13 -5.14 6.34
N LEU A 11 -9.03 -5.04 7.07
CA LEU A 11 -8.69 -3.81 7.79
C LEU A 11 -8.19 -2.78 6.78
N PHE A 12 -8.81 -1.60 6.74
CA PHE A 12 -8.32 -0.49 5.92
C PHE A 12 -7.35 0.38 6.72
N GLU A 13 -6.10 0.41 6.29
CA GLU A 13 -4.98 0.93 7.07
C GLU A 13 -3.98 1.71 6.19
N MET A 14 -3.11 2.50 6.80
CA MET A 14 -2.06 3.26 6.13
C MET A 14 -0.88 3.47 7.09
N ALA A 15 0.34 3.47 6.58
CA ALA A 15 1.55 3.59 7.38
C ALA A 15 1.86 5.05 7.79
N CYS A 16 0.84 5.75 8.30
CA CYS A 16 0.90 7.14 8.71
C CYS A 16 0.16 7.38 10.04
N VAL A 17 0.28 8.59 10.59
CA VAL A 17 -0.43 8.99 11.80
C VAL A 17 -1.93 9.14 11.54
N SER A 18 -2.34 10.04 10.65
CA SER A 18 -3.76 10.33 10.39
C SER A 18 -4.20 9.92 8.98
N HIS A 19 -4.88 8.77 8.87
CA HIS A 19 -5.34 8.20 7.60
C HIS A 19 -6.65 8.81 7.08
N ILE A 20 -7.80 8.55 7.73
CA ILE A 20 -9.14 9.00 7.28
C ILE A 20 -9.85 9.85 8.35
N THR A 21 -9.92 9.35 9.59
CA THR A 21 -10.57 10.06 10.69
C THR A 21 -9.60 11.04 11.33
N HIS A 22 -9.51 12.22 10.73
CA HIS A 22 -8.53 13.24 11.09
C HIS A 22 -8.77 13.86 12.48
N GLY A 23 -7.68 14.15 13.19
CA GLY A 23 -7.71 14.74 14.54
C GLY A 23 -8.00 13.75 15.68
N LEU A 24 -8.16 12.44 15.40
CA LEU A 24 -8.37 11.43 16.45
C LEU A 24 -7.08 10.88 17.08
N TRP A 25 -5.93 11.07 16.43
CA TRP A 25 -4.64 10.55 16.92
C TRP A 25 -4.22 11.02 18.32
N PRO A 26 -4.56 12.23 18.83
CA PRO A 26 -4.18 12.63 20.18
C PRO A 26 -5.18 12.14 21.26
N LEU A 27 -6.25 11.44 20.89
CA LEU A 27 -7.23 10.96 21.87
C LEU A 27 -6.64 9.85 22.76
N PRO A 28 -6.95 9.84 24.08
CA PRO A 28 -6.51 8.77 24.96
C PRO A 28 -6.96 7.39 24.46
N GLY A 29 -6.02 6.44 24.41
CA GLY A 29 -6.27 5.07 23.95
C GLY A 29 -6.12 4.88 22.43
N ASN A 30 -5.92 5.96 21.68
CA ASN A 30 -5.44 5.87 20.32
C ASN A 30 -3.91 5.59 20.32
N ASN A 31 -3.42 4.85 19.32
CA ASN A 31 -2.02 4.43 19.23
C ASN A 31 -1.37 4.74 17.86
N ARG A 32 -1.95 5.69 17.11
CA ARG A 32 -1.47 6.06 15.76
C ARG A 32 -0.05 6.64 15.74
N GLU A 33 0.43 7.18 16.85
CA GLU A 33 1.81 7.62 17.01
C GLU A 33 2.83 6.47 16.91
N ARG A 34 2.39 5.22 17.10
CA ARG A 34 3.21 4.01 16.95
C ARG A 34 3.37 3.54 15.49
N PHE A 35 2.89 4.29 14.48
CA PHE A 35 3.00 3.87 13.08
C PHE A 35 4.45 3.54 12.62
N ALA A 36 5.47 4.11 13.28
CA ALA A 36 6.88 3.84 13.02
C ALA A 36 7.53 2.79 13.94
N ASP A 37 6.75 2.22 14.86
CA ASP A 37 7.15 1.09 15.71
C ASP A 37 6.81 -0.23 15.00
N LEU A 38 7.80 -1.10 14.81
CA LEU A 38 7.58 -2.39 14.16
C LEU A 38 6.63 -3.28 14.98
N ASP A 39 6.69 -3.20 16.31
CA ASP A 39 5.87 -4.04 17.19
C ASP A 39 4.38 -3.74 17.01
N TYR A 40 4.00 -2.49 16.70
CA TYR A 40 2.63 -2.12 16.37
C TYR A 40 2.08 -2.95 15.20
N TRP A 41 2.86 -3.11 14.13
CA TRP A 41 2.46 -3.86 12.94
C TRP A 41 2.42 -5.36 13.20
N LEU A 42 3.36 -5.89 13.99
CA LEU A 42 3.36 -7.30 14.39
C LEU A 42 2.16 -7.65 15.28
N GLU A 43 1.84 -6.79 16.24
CA GLU A 43 0.66 -6.91 17.09
C GLU A 43 -0.64 -6.84 16.27
N LEU A 44 -0.73 -5.88 15.35
CA LEU A 44 -1.89 -5.70 14.49
C LEU A 44 -2.13 -6.91 13.58
N ALA A 45 -1.08 -7.44 12.94
CA ALA A 45 -1.19 -8.61 12.07
C ALA A 45 -1.71 -9.84 12.83
N ARG A 46 -1.19 -10.10 14.04
CA ARG A 46 -1.68 -11.19 14.91
C ARG A 46 -3.12 -10.97 15.33
N LEU A 47 -3.49 -9.72 15.66
CA LEU A 47 -4.86 -9.37 16.05
C LEU A 47 -5.84 -9.64 14.91
N LEU A 48 -5.51 -9.21 13.69
CA LEU A 48 -6.35 -9.43 12.51
C LEU A 48 -6.53 -10.91 12.17
N GLU A 49 -5.43 -11.68 12.21
CA GLU A 49 -5.49 -13.12 11.94
C GLU A 49 -6.32 -13.86 13.01
N HIS A 50 -6.14 -13.53 14.29
CA HIS A 50 -6.97 -14.08 15.36
C HIS A 50 -8.44 -13.66 15.23
N GLY A 51 -8.69 -12.44 14.76
CA GLY A 51 -10.01 -11.89 14.50
C GLY A 51 -10.72 -12.45 13.26
N GLY A 52 -10.05 -13.31 12.48
CA GLY A 52 -10.62 -13.91 11.27
C GLY A 52 -10.75 -12.96 10.09
N PHE A 53 -9.95 -11.89 10.04
CA PHE A 53 -9.87 -11.00 8.89
C PHE A 53 -9.22 -11.73 7.70
N ASP A 54 -9.69 -11.41 6.50
CA ASP A 54 -9.13 -11.93 5.26
C ASP A 54 -7.81 -11.24 4.91
N GLY A 55 -7.67 -9.96 5.29
CA GLY A 55 -6.44 -9.23 5.05
C GLY A 55 -6.37 -7.86 5.69
N ILE A 56 -5.20 -7.25 5.53
CA ILE A 56 -4.95 -5.84 5.76
C ILE A 56 -4.74 -5.15 4.40
N PHE A 57 -5.42 -4.03 4.19
CA PHE A 57 -5.28 -3.19 3.01
C PHE A 57 -4.55 -1.92 3.41
N LEU A 58 -3.32 -1.75 2.92
CA LEU A 58 -2.42 -0.65 3.18
C LEU A 58 -2.54 0.39 2.05
N ALA A 59 -3.24 1.49 2.32
CA ALA A 59 -3.25 2.67 1.49
C ALA A 59 -1.86 3.32 1.46
N ASP A 60 -1.61 4.12 0.43
CA ASP A 60 -0.37 4.88 0.30
C ASP A 60 -0.53 6.17 -0.49
N VAL A 61 0.27 7.17 -0.13
CA VAL A 61 0.55 8.36 -0.93
C VAL A 61 2.03 8.73 -0.80
N VAL A 62 2.64 9.09 -1.92
CA VAL A 62 4.05 9.52 -2.01
C VAL A 62 4.22 11.04 -2.11
N GLY A 63 3.15 11.78 -1.83
CA GLY A 63 3.11 13.24 -1.76
C GLY A 63 2.40 13.72 -0.50
N THR A 64 2.42 15.02 -0.27
CA THR A 64 1.74 15.67 0.87
C THR A 64 0.50 16.42 0.40
N TYR A 65 -0.51 16.57 1.26
CA TYR A 65 -1.67 17.41 0.96
C TYR A 65 -1.33 18.89 1.16
N ASP A 66 -1.17 19.64 0.07
CA ASP A 66 -0.73 21.06 0.07
C ASP A 66 -1.75 22.03 -0.57
N VAL A 67 -2.93 21.54 -0.98
CA VAL A 67 -3.95 22.37 -1.64
C VAL A 67 -4.68 23.30 -0.66
N PHE A 68 -5.07 22.78 0.52
CA PHE A 68 -5.84 23.56 1.48
C PHE A 68 -5.00 24.68 2.10
N ARG A 69 -5.47 25.92 1.99
CA ARG A 69 -4.76 27.14 2.42
C ARG A 69 -3.42 27.38 1.70
N GLY A 70 -3.21 26.76 0.55
CA GLY A 70 -2.06 27.04 -0.32
C GLY A 70 -0.72 26.55 0.21
N GLY A 71 -0.70 25.54 1.07
CA GLY A 71 0.52 24.93 1.55
C GLY A 71 0.29 23.70 2.43
N PRO A 72 1.35 22.93 2.73
CA PRO A 72 1.27 21.68 3.48
C PRO A 72 1.12 21.87 4.99
N GLU A 73 1.12 23.10 5.50
CA GLU A 73 1.23 23.39 6.94
C GLU A 73 0.10 22.77 7.75
N THR A 74 -1.11 22.72 7.19
CA THR A 74 -2.24 22.06 7.84
C THR A 74 -2.06 20.55 7.82
N ALA A 75 -1.61 19.97 6.70
CA ALA A 75 -1.33 18.54 6.61
C ALA A 75 -0.28 18.08 7.62
N LEU A 76 0.83 18.82 7.69
CA LEU A 76 1.93 18.51 8.59
C LEU A 76 1.54 18.67 10.06
N ARG A 77 0.84 19.75 10.43
CA ARG A 77 0.42 19.98 11.82
C ARG A 77 -0.56 18.93 12.32
N GLU A 78 -1.50 18.51 11.47
CA GLU A 78 -2.55 17.57 11.85
C GLU A 78 -2.17 16.09 11.59
N GLY A 79 -0.95 15.83 11.07
CA GLY A 79 -0.46 14.49 10.78
C GLY A 79 -1.17 13.81 9.60
N LEU A 80 -1.76 14.59 8.69
CA LEU A 80 -2.61 14.15 7.58
C LEU A 80 -1.77 13.39 6.54
N GLN A 81 -1.78 12.06 6.64
CA GLN A 81 -1.03 11.15 5.77
C GLN A 81 0.45 11.54 5.58
N SER A 82 1.02 12.23 6.58
CA SER A 82 2.40 12.70 6.61
C SER A 82 2.82 12.87 8.08
N PRO A 83 3.91 12.25 8.53
CA PRO A 83 4.79 11.33 7.80
C PRO A 83 4.07 10.05 7.34
N ASN A 84 4.57 9.42 6.28
CA ASN A 84 4.05 8.18 5.71
C ASN A 84 5.22 7.25 5.35
N LEU A 85 5.17 6.00 5.82
CA LEU A 85 6.19 5.00 5.55
C LEU A 85 5.83 4.19 4.30
N ASP A 86 6.82 3.56 3.67
CA ASP A 86 6.59 2.63 2.56
C ASP A 86 5.87 1.36 3.08
N PRO A 87 4.64 1.07 2.61
CA PRO A 87 3.88 -0.08 3.08
C PRO A 87 4.46 -1.42 2.64
N LEU A 88 5.21 -1.49 1.53
CA LEU A 88 5.82 -2.75 1.07
C LEU A 88 6.83 -3.27 2.10
N LEU A 89 7.48 -2.37 2.85
CA LEU A 89 8.49 -2.73 3.84
C LEU A 89 7.90 -3.30 5.12
N LEU A 90 6.59 -3.11 5.36
CA LEU A 90 5.90 -3.67 6.52
C LEU A 90 5.50 -5.14 6.31
N VAL A 91 5.24 -5.52 5.06
CA VAL A 91 4.66 -6.83 4.72
C VAL A 91 5.52 -8.01 5.20
N PRO A 92 6.85 -8.07 4.98
CA PRO A 92 7.63 -9.23 5.39
C PRO A 92 7.56 -9.49 6.91
N ALA A 93 7.52 -8.43 7.71
CA ALA A 93 7.45 -8.54 9.16
C ALA A 93 6.08 -9.07 9.62
N MET A 94 4.99 -8.51 9.08
CA MET A 94 3.63 -8.99 9.38
C MET A 94 3.39 -10.42 8.88
N ALA A 95 3.90 -10.74 7.70
CA ALA A 95 3.82 -12.08 7.11
C ALA A 95 4.56 -13.14 7.94
N ALA A 96 5.65 -12.77 8.62
CA ALA A 96 6.42 -13.67 9.47
C ALA A 96 5.68 -14.10 10.76
N VAL A 97 4.61 -13.39 11.13
CA VAL A 97 3.83 -13.66 12.35
C VAL A 97 2.39 -14.06 12.08
N THR A 98 2.08 -14.39 10.82
CA THR A 98 0.74 -14.78 10.34
C THR A 98 0.85 -15.89 9.30
N ASP A 99 -0.12 -16.81 9.29
CA ASP A 99 -0.17 -17.95 8.37
C ASP A 99 -1.17 -17.76 7.22
N ARG A 100 -2.20 -16.91 7.40
CA ARG A 100 -3.36 -16.81 6.51
C ARG A 100 -3.72 -15.40 6.10
N LEU A 101 -3.37 -14.39 6.89
CA LEU A 101 -3.72 -13.01 6.63
C LEU A 101 -3.19 -12.54 5.26
N GLY A 102 -4.05 -11.96 4.41
CA GLY A 102 -3.67 -11.34 3.15
C GLY A 102 -3.13 -9.91 3.33
N PHE A 103 -2.29 -9.46 2.39
CA PHE A 103 -1.66 -8.15 2.42
C PHE A 103 -1.90 -7.38 1.11
N GLY A 104 -2.92 -6.52 1.09
CA GLY A 104 -3.13 -5.59 -0.02
C GLY A 104 -2.25 -4.36 0.16
N VAL A 105 -1.30 -4.11 -0.74
CA VAL A 105 -0.45 -2.91 -0.71
C VAL A 105 -0.79 -1.96 -1.86
N THR A 106 -0.85 -0.68 -1.56
CA THR A 106 -0.99 0.37 -2.57
C THR A 106 0.36 0.71 -3.16
N PHE A 107 0.45 0.72 -4.49
CA PHE A 107 1.64 1.17 -5.20
C PHE A 107 1.25 1.85 -6.51
N SER A 108 1.88 2.98 -6.80
CA SER A 108 1.56 3.79 -7.97
C SER A 108 2.32 3.37 -9.22
N THR A 109 1.63 3.30 -10.35
CA THR A 109 2.21 3.03 -11.67
C THR A 109 2.88 4.26 -12.31
N THR A 110 2.79 5.44 -11.68
CA THR A 110 3.13 6.71 -12.35
C THR A 110 4.60 7.07 -12.32
N TYR A 111 5.34 6.68 -11.28
CA TYR A 111 6.65 7.28 -10.99
C TYR A 111 7.83 6.29 -11.04
N GLU A 112 7.71 5.13 -10.42
CA GLU A 112 8.78 4.13 -10.41
C GLU A 112 8.71 3.20 -11.62
N PRO A 113 9.83 2.70 -12.16
CA PRO A 113 9.79 1.76 -13.30
C PRO A 113 9.21 0.37 -12.95
N PRO A 114 8.50 -0.29 -13.88
CA PRO A 114 7.83 -1.57 -13.64
C PRO A 114 8.77 -2.71 -13.29
N PHE A 115 9.99 -2.75 -13.86
CA PHE A 115 10.91 -3.87 -13.66
C PHE A 115 11.34 -4.03 -12.18
N ALA A 116 11.60 -2.92 -11.48
CA ALA A 116 11.97 -2.97 -10.07
C ALA A 116 10.79 -3.42 -9.20
N PHE A 117 9.59 -2.94 -9.52
CA PHE A 117 8.36 -3.31 -8.82
C PHE A 117 7.98 -4.78 -9.05
N ALA A 118 8.15 -5.29 -10.28
CA ALA A 118 7.93 -6.70 -10.61
C ALA A 118 8.68 -7.62 -9.64
N ARG A 119 9.99 -7.34 -9.44
CA ARG A 119 10.82 -8.08 -8.49
C ARG A 119 10.35 -7.94 -7.04
N ARG A 120 9.95 -6.74 -6.60
CA ARG A 120 9.45 -6.51 -5.23
C ARG A 120 8.20 -7.35 -4.98
N MET A 121 7.24 -7.34 -5.91
CA MET A 121 6.01 -8.12 -5.79
C MET A 121 6.26 -9.62 -5.84
N SER A 122 7.08 -10.13 -6.76
CA SER A 122 7.46 -11.56 -6.77
C SER A 122 8.17 -11.98 -5.48
N THR A 123 9.03 -11.11 -4.92
CA THR A 123 9.68 -11.35 -3.63
C THR A 123 8.65 -11.45 -2.51
N LEU A 124 7.70 -10.51 -2.43
CA LEU A 124 6.66 -10.53 -1.42
C LEU A 124 5.70 -11.71 -1.61
N ASP A 125 5.38 -12.09 -2.84
CA ASP A 125 4.54 -13.25 -3.14
C ASP A 125 5.17 -14.53 -2.60
N HIS A 126 6.45 -14.77 -2.90
CA HIS A 126 7.19 -15.91 -2.36
C HIS A 126 7.32 -15.87 -0.83
N LEU A 127 7.72 -14.74 -0.24
CA LEU A 127 7.91 -14.62 1.21
C LEU A 127 6.60 -14.76 1.98
N THR A 128 5.50 -14.29 1.41
CA THR A 128 4.17 -14.41 2.02
C THR A 128 3.47 -15.72 1.69
N LYS A 129 4.02 -16.54 0.77
CA LYS A 129 3.42 -17.77 0.25
C LYS A 129 2.08 -17.53 -0.47
N GLY A 130 2.06 -16.58 -1.40
CA GLY A 130 0.88 -16.30 -2.22
C GLY A 130 -0.19 -15.43 -1.54
N ARG A 131 0.18 -14.62 -0.53
CA ARG A 131 -0.76 -13.80 0.24
C ARG A 131 -0.68 -12.30 -0.04
N ILE A 132 0.10 -11.88 -1.04
CA ILE A 132 0.22 -10.47 -1.43
C ILE A 132 -0.89 -10.09 -2.43
N GLY A 133 -1.42 -8.89 -2.28
CA GLY A 133 -2.30 -8.23 -3.25
C GLY A 133 -1.77 -6.83 -3.56
N TRP A 134 -2.06 -6.34 -4.76
CA TRP A 134 -1.68 -4.99 -5.17
C TRP A 134 -2.92 -4.16 -5.50
N ASN A 135 -3.05 -3.04 -4.79
CA ASN A 135 -3.96 -1.96 -5.14
C ASN A 135 -3.27 -1.02 -6.15
N ILE A 136 -3.65 -1.16 -7.42
CA ILE A 136 -3.10 -0.39 -8.53
C ILE A 136 -3.65 1.02 -8.48
N VAL A 137 -2.76 2.01 -8.30
CA VAL A 137 -3.12 3.43 -8.31
C VAL A 137 -2.24 4.20 -9.27
N THR A 138 -2.65 5.44 -9.54
CA THR A 138 -1.96 6.34 -10.46
C THR A 138 -1.41 7.60 -9.78
N SER A 139 -1.52 7.69 -8.44
CA SER A 139 -1.28 8.93 -7.66
C SER A 139 -2.12 10.12 -8.15
N TYR A 140 -2.12 11.23 -7.42
CA TYR A 140 -2.77 12.48 -7.85
C TYR A 140 -2.24 13.76 -7.17
N LEU A 141 -1.24 13.66 -6.30
CA LEU A 141 -0.69 14.81 -5.59
C LEU A 141 0.41 15.47 -6.44
N PRO A 142 0.29 16.74 -6.84
CA PRO A 142 1.26 17.39 -7.74
C PRO A 142 2.68 17.45 -7.18
N ASN A 143 2.84 17.62 -5.86
CA ASN A 143 4.16 17.61 -5.24
C ASN A 143 4.86 16.24 -5.33
N ALA A 144 4.13 15.13 -5.46
CA ALA A 144 4.76 13.84 -5.74
C ALA A 144 5.45 13.86 -7.11
N ALA A 145 4.76 14.34 -8.15
CA ALA A 145 5.34 14.45 -9.49
C ALA A 145 6.65 15.26 -9.48
N ARG A 146 6.66 16.41 -8.78
CA ARG A 146 7.86 17.24 -8.60
C ARG A 146 9.00 16.50 -7.88
N ASN A 147 8.70 15.75 -6.82
CA ASN A 147 9.69 14.97 -6.08
C ASN A 147 10.27 13.80 -6.91
N PHE A 148 9.54 13.31 -7.91
CA PHE A 148 9.99 12.30 -8.88
C PHE A 148 10.57 12.92 -10.16
N GLY A 149 10.82 14.22 -10.19
CA GLY A 149 11.52 14.90 -11.30
C GLY A 149 10.65 15.26 -12.50
N LEU A 150 9.32 15.26 -12.35
CA LEU A 150 8.38 15.78 -13.35
C LEU A 150 8.05 17.25 -13.05
N ASP A 151 7.66 18.00 -14.07
CA ASP A 151 7.27 19.42 -13.90
C ASP A 151 5.97 19.56 -13.09
N ASP A 152 4.98 18.72 -13.39
CA ASP A 152 3.67 18.73 -12.74
C ASP A 152 2.99 17.34 -12.79
N GLU A 153 1.81 17.23 -12.19
CA GLU A 153 0.97 16.04 -12.24
C GLU A 153 0.72 15.59 -13.69
N VAL A 154 0.92 14.30 -13.94
CA VAL A 154 0.59 13.68 -15.22
C VAL A 154 -0.94 13.77 -15.44
N PRO A 155 -1.42 14.21 -16.62
CA PRO A 155 -2.85 14.31 -16.89
C PRO A 155 -3.61 13.01 -16.57
N HIS A 156 -4.86 13.14 -16.13
CA HIS A 156 -5.67 12.01 -15.67
C HIS A 156 -5.67 10.81 -16.62
N ASP A 157 -6.10 11.00 -17.87
CA ASP A 157 -6.23 9.89 -18.84
C ASP A 157 -4.86 9.32 -19.25
N GLU A 158 -3.85 10.18 -19.30
CA GLU A 158 -2.47 9.80 -19.57
C GLU A 158 -1.91 8.86 -18.50
N ARG A 159 -2.26 9.06 -17.23
CA ARG A 159 -1.84 8.15 -16.15
C ARG A 159 -2.40 6.75 -16.33
N TYR A 160 -3.67 6.61 -16.74
CA TYR A 160 -4.27 5.30 -16.97
C TYR A 160 -3.69 4.60 -18.20
N ARG A 161 -3.37 5.35 -19.26
CA ARG A 161 -2.66 4.82 -20.42
C ARG A 161 -1.27 4.30 -20.05
N ARG A 162 -0.54 5.01 -19.17
CA ARG A 162 0.73 4.52 -18.62
C ARG A 162 0.53 3.28 -17.75
N ALA A 163 -0.52 3.25 -16.93
CA ALA A 163 -0.84 2.10 -16.10
C ALA A 163 -1.12 0.84 -16.94
N GLU A 164 -1.78 0.98 -18.09
CA GLU A 164 -2.02 -0.13 -19.02
C GLU A 164 -0.71 -0.73 -19.55
N GLU A 165 0.21 0.10 -20.04
CA GLU A 165 1.54 -0.35 -20.47
C GLU A 165 2.35 -0.93 -19.31
N TYR A 166 2.26 -0.32 -18.12
CA TYR A 166 2.91 -0.80 -16.91
C TYR A 166 2.48 -2.23 -16.59
N LEU A 167 1.17 -2.51 -16.62
CA LEU A 167 0.61 -3.84 -16.37
C LEU A 167 1.02 -4.84 -17.46
N ASP A 168 0.99 -4.44 -18.73
CA ASP A 168 1.47 -5.29 -19.82
C ASP A 168 2.94 -5.73 -19.61
N VAL A 169 3.81 -4.82 -19.17
CA VAL A 169 5.20 -5.15 -18.81
C VAL A 169 5.25 -6.13 -17.63
N LEU A 170 4.47 -5.89 -16.56
CA LEU A 170 4.47 -6.79 -15.40
C LEU A 170 3.95 -8.19 -15.73
N TYR A 171 2.86 -8.31 -16.49
CA TYR A 171 2.30 -9.61 -16.88
C TYR A 171 3.29 -10.39 -17.75
N LYS A 172 4.00 -9.74 -18.68
CA LYS A 172 5.08 -10.39 -19.44
C LYS A 172 6.20 -10.88 -18.53
N LEU A 173 6.56 -10.12 -17.49
CA LEU A 173 7.61 -10.51 -16.55
C LEU A 173 7.18 -11.65 -15.63
N TRP A 174 5.96 -11.62 -15.07
CA TRP A 174 5.48 -12.60 -14.11
C TRP A 174 5.00 -13.89 -14.77
N GLU A 175 4.30 -13.80 -15.90
CA GLU A 175 3.61 -14.95 -16.51
C GLU A 175 4.32 -15.52 -17.74
N GLY A 176 5.28 -14.78 -18.32
CA GLY A 176 5.89 -15.15 -19.60
C GLY A 176 7.42 -15.22 -19.62
N SER A 177 8.10 -14.79 -18.56
CA SER A 177 9.57 -14.73 -18.51
C SER A 177 10.19 -16.06 -18.06
N TRP A 178 9.46 -16.83 -17.25
CA TRP A 178 9.85 -18.15 -16.73
C TRP A 178 8.69 -19.12 -16.93
N ASP A 179 8.96 -20.29 -17.50
CA ASP A 179 8.00 -21.39 -17.55
C ASP A 179 7.83 -22.03 -16.15
N ASP A 180 6.69 -22.69 -15.91
CA ASP A 180 6.33 -23.28 -14.60
C ASP A 180 7.40 -24.22 -14.01
N ASP A 181 8.16 -24.92 -14.85
CA ASP A 181 9.18 -25.92 -14.48
C ASP A 181 10.62 -25.45 -14.72
N ALA A 182 10.84 -24.14 -14.88
CA ALA A 182 12.16 -23.58 -15.18
C ALA A 182 13.20 -23.73 -14.04
N VAL A 183 12.78 -23.99 -12.80
CA VAL A 183 13.66 -24.23 -11.64
C VAL A 183 13.77 -25.75 -11.37
N ILE A 184 14.98 -26.33 -11.52
CA ILE A 184 15.28 -27.77 -11.36
C ILE A 184 16.30 -28.07 -10.26
#